data_AF-A0A0Q7DKB9-F1
#
_entry.id   AF-A0A0Q7DKB9-F1
#
_cell.length_a   1.000
_cell.length_b   1.000
_cell.length_c   1.000
_cell.angle_alpha   90.00
_cell.angle_beta   90.00
_cell.angle_gamma   90.00
#
_symmetry.space_group_name_H-M   'P 1'
#
loop_
_entity.id
_entity.type
_entity.pdbx_description
1 polymer ?
#
loop_
_entity_poly.entity_id
_entity_poly.type
_entity_poly.pdbx_seq_one_letter_code
_entity_poly.pdbx_strand_id
1 'polypeptide(L)'
;MQSYDTTRQRNAQISVLEQRRANDTLRPFIGALQGWNAKAARLRALVDSFYSSEEDRALARLESGALLAEIRRRHTELHAAIKGEPPHSRLDDADAAFRRLIDQLQIVSARGPSEPPPTQAATWGVHQQDEQN
;
A
#
# COMPACT_ATOMS: atom_id res chain seq x y z
N MET A 1 49.09 11.09 18.75
CA MET A 1 47.73 11.62 18.52
C MET A 1 47.26 11.33 17.07
N GLN A 2 47.37 10.07 16.60
CA GLN A 2 47.06 9.64 15.21
C GLN A 2 46.00 8.51 15.13
N SER A 3 45.53 8.02 16.28
CA SER A 3 44.64 6.85 16.38
C SER A 3 43.17 7.17 16.06
N TYR A 4 42.78 8.44 16.13
CA TYR A 4 41.41 8.88 15.88
C TYR A 4 41.06 8.86 14.38
N ASP A 5 41.99 9.26 13.51
CA ASP A 5 41.77 9.25 12.05
C ASP A 5 41.66 7.84 11.47
N THR A 6 42.50 6.92 11.93
CA THR A 6 42.45 5.51 11.49
C THR A 6 41.17 4.80 11.93
N THR A 7 40.63 5.15 13.10
CA THR A 7 39.37 4.59 13.61
C THR A 7 38.17 5.17 12.86
N ARG A 8 38.18 6.48 12.58
CA ARG A 8 37.16 7.15 11.77
C ARG A 8 37.12 6.62 10.34
N GLN A 9 38.29 6.40 9.73
CA GLN A 9 38.39 5.86 8.37
C GLN A 9 37.92 4.41 8.28
N ARG A 10 38.22 3.57 9.29
CA ARG A 10 37.69 2.19 9.37
C ARG A 10 36.18 2.16 9.53
N ASN A 11 35.61 2.99 10.42
CA ASN A 11 34.16 3.04 10.62
C ASN A 11 33.43 3.52 9.35
N ALA A 12 34.01 4.49 8.63
CA ALA A 12 33.47 4.93 7.35
C ALA A 12 33.48 3.80 6.30
N GLN A 13 34.55 3.01 6.22
CA GLN A 13 34.63 1.87 5.31
C GLN A 13 33.61 0.78 5.64
N ILE A 14 33.41 0.47 6.92
CA ILE A 14 32.38 -0.49 7.38
C ILE A 14 30.98 0.00 6.99
N SER A 15 30.68 1.28 7.24
CA SER A 15 29.39 1.87 6.87
C SER A 15 29.12 1.81 5.35
N VAL A 16 30.14 2.04 4.51
CA VAL A 16 30.01 1.92 3.05
C VAL A 16 29.77 0.47 2.61
N LEU A 17 30.40 -0.51 3.27
CA LEU A 17 30.21 -1.93 2.98
C LEU A 17 28.81 -2.41 3.40
N GLU A 18 28.33 -2.02 4.58
CA GLU A 18 26.98 -2.32 5.06
C GLU A 18 25.92 -1.71 4.14
N GLN A 19 26.13 -0.47 3.72
CA GLN A 19 25.26 0.22 2.76
C GLN A 19 25.20 -0.51 1.40
N ARG A 20 26.34 -0.99 0.88
CA ARG A 20 26.37 -1.78 -0.37
C ARG A 20 25.62 -3.10 -0.20
N ARG A 21 25.87 -3.81 0.89
CA ARG A 21 25.21 -5.08 1.19
C ARG A 21 23.71 -4.92 1.30
N ALA A 22 23.23 -3.92 2.04
CA ALA A 22 21.82 -3.60 2.13
C ALA A 22 21.21 -3.28 0.75
N ASN A 23 21.90 -2.52 -0.08
CA ASN A 23 21.43 -2.22 -1.44
C ASN A 23 21.37 -3.47 -2.33
N ASP A 24 22.36 -4.37 -2.23
CA ASP A 24 22.39 -5.61 -3.00
C ASP A 24 21.25 -6.55 -2.58
N THR A 25 20.98 -6.66 -1.27
CA THR A 25 19.83 -7.42 -0.73
C THR A 25 18.50 -6.83 -1.20
N LEU A 26 18.37 -5.51 -1.24
CA LEU A 26 17.12 -4.84 -1.63
C LEU A 26 16.93 -4.75 -3.15
N ARG A 27 17.99 -4.87 -3.95
CA ARG A 27 17.96 -4.65 -5.41
C ARG A 27 16.80 -5.35 -6.13
N PRO A 28 16.44 -6.62 -5.84
CA PRO A 28 15.32 -7.29 -6.50
C PRO A 28 13.95 -6.68 -6.19
N PHE A 29 13.82 -5.95 -5.08
CA PHE A 29 12.55 -5.45 -4.55
C PHE A 29 12.29 -3.98 -4.90
N ILE A 30 13.32 -3.13 -4.94
CA ILE A 30 13.15 -1.68 -5.11
C ILE A 30 12.49 -1.31 -6.45
N GLY A 31 12.89 -1.95 -7.55
CA GLY A 31 12.29 -1.67 -8.86
C GLY A 31 10.81 -2.08 -8.92
N ALA A 32 10.47 -3.22 -8.31
CA ALA A 32 9.10 -3.69 -8.23
C ALA A 32 8.23 -2.78 -7.33
N LEU A 33 8.77 -2.34 -6.18
CA LEU A 33 8.09 -1.41 -5.26
C LEU A 33 7.65 -0.11 -5.95
N GLN A 34 8.49 0.47 -6.81
CA GLN A 34 8.14 1.67 -7.56
C GLN A 34 6.97 1.41 -8.53
N GLY A 35 7.04 0.29 -9.27
CA GLY A 35 5.97 -0.12 -10.19
C GLY A 35 4.65 -0.39 -9.47
N TRP A 36 4.70 -1.10 -8.33
CA TRP A 36 3.50 -1.38 -7.55
C TRP A 36 2.91 -0.14 -6.90
N ASN A 37 3.73 0.81 -6.43
CA ASN A 37 3.24 2.10 -5.92
C ASN A 37 2.45 2.86 -6.99
N ALA A 38 2.99 2.96 -8.21
CA ALA A 38 2.30 3.62 -9.32
C ALA A 38 0.99 2.90 -9.68
N LYS A 39 1.00 1.56 -9.69
CA LYS A 39 -0.20 0.75 -9.95
C LYS A 39 -1.26 0.94 -8.85
N ALA A 40 -0.88 0.90 -7.58
CA ALA A 40 -1.79 1.12 -6.46
C ALA A 40 -2.42 2.52 -6.49
N ALA A 41 -1.63 3.56 -6.80
CA ALA A 41 -2.14 4.92 -6.96
C ALA A 41 -3.17 5.03 -8.10
N ARG A 42 -2.88 4.40 -9.25
CA ARG A 42 -3.83 4.34 -10.39
C ARG A 42 -5.12 3.61 -10.01
N LEU A 43 -5.03 2.45 -9.37
CA LEU A 43 -6.20 1.66 -8.98
C LEU A 43 -7.07 2.42 -7.98
N ARG A 44 -6.45 3.09 -7.01
CA ARG A 44 -7.16 3.98 -6.09
C ARG A 44 -7.88 5.11 -6.84
N ALA A 45 -7.19 5.77 -7.77
CA ALA A 45 -7.81 6.83 -8.56
C ALA A 45 -9.03 6.35 -9.35
N LEU A 46 -8.99 5.12 -9.90
CA LEU A 46 -10.15 4.51 -10.58
C LEU A 46 -11.31 4.23 -9.62
N VAL A 47 -11.02 3.70 -8.43
CA VAL A 47 -12.05 3.43 -7.41
C VAL A 47 -12.68 4.71 -6.88
N ASP A 48 -11.89 5.77 -6.71
CA ASP A 48 -12.34 7.07 -6.18
C ASP A 48 -12.93 8.00 -7.26
N SER A 49 -12.76 7.69 -8.55
CA SER A 49 -13.18 8.55 -9.65
C SER A 49 -14.70 8.51 -9.86
N PHE A 50 -15.33 9.69 -9.80
CA PHE A 50 -16.75 9.88 -10.15
C PHE A 50 -17.08 9.51 -11.59
N TYR A 51 -16.10 9.64 -12.50
CA TYR A 51 -16.27 9.39 -13.93
C TYR A 51 -16.04 7.92 -14.32
N SER A 52 -15.57 7.09 -13.39
CA SER A 52 -15.39 5.65 -13.63
C SER A 52 -16.73 4.93 -13.50
N SER A 53 -16.98 3.99 -14.40
CA SER A 53 -18.16 3.12 -14.32
C SER A 53 -18.08 2.20 -13.09
N GLU A 54 -19.21 1.64 -12.66
CA GLU A 54 -19.19 0.64 -11.58
C GLU A 54 -18.39 -0.61 -11.97
N GLU A 55 -18.38 -0.97 -13.26
CA GLU A 55 -17.56 -2.05 -13.79
C GLU A 55 -16.05 -1.74 -13.65
N ASP A 56 -15.62 -0.53 -14.04
CA ASP A 56 -14.23 -0.09 -13.88
C ASP A 56 -13.80 -0.09 -12.40
N ARG A 57 -14.68 0.38 -11.51
CA ARG A 57 -14.43 0.37 -10.06
C ARG A 57 -14.35 -1.05 -9.53
N ALA A 58 -15.23 -1.95 -9.96
CA ALA A 58 -15.21 -3.36 -9.58
C ALA A 58 -13.92 -4.06 -10.06
N LEU A 59 -13.53 -3.83 -11.31
CA LEU A 59 -12.28 -4.34 -11.86
C LEU A 59 -11.07 -3.80 -11.11
N ALA A 60 -11.05 -2.49 -10.79
CA ALA A 60 -9.97 -1.89 -10.03
C ALA A 60 -9.85 -2.46 -8.60
N ARG A 61 -10.96 -2.79 -7.94
CA ARG A 61 -10.95 -3.49 -6.64
C ARG A 61 -10.40 -4.91 -6.78
N LEU A 62 -10.82 -5.65 -7.80
CA LEU A 62 -10.31 -7.01 -8.08
C LEU A 62 -8.80 -6.99 -8.35
N GLU A 63 -8.34 -6.08 -9.21
CA GLU A 63 -6.93 -5.88 -9.50
C GLU A 63 -6.13 -5.46 -8.25
N SER A 64 -6.73 -4.65 -7.37
CA SER A 64 -6.12 -4.28 -6.08
C SER A 64 -5.96 -5.49 -5.17
N GLY A 65 -6.93 -6.40 -5.15
CA GLY A 65 -6.86 -7.66 -4.41
C GLY A 65 -5.75 -8.59 -4.94
N ALA A 66 -5.64 -8.73 -6.26
CA ALA A 66 -4.58 -9.52 -6.89
C ALA A 66 -3.18 -8.93 -6.59
N LEU A 67 -3.04 -7.60 -6.72
CA LEU A 67 -1.80 -6.90 -6.40
C LEU A 67 -1.42 -7.02 -4.92
N LEU A 68 -2.40 -6.95 -4.01
CA LEU A 68 -2.19 -7.17 -2.57
C LEU A 68 -1.62 -8.56 -2.28
N ALA A 69 -2.14 -9.60 -2.92
CA ALA A 69 -1.64 -10.97 -2.75
C ALA A 69 -0.19 -11.11 -3.24
N GLU A 70 0.14 -10.52 -4.39
CA GLU A 70 1.50 -10.49 -4.92
C GLU A 70 2.47 -9.79 -3.97
N ILE A 71 2.11 -8.60 -3.49
CA ILE A 71 2.95 -7.81 -2.59
C ILE A 71 3.16 -8.51 -1.26
N ARG A 72 2.13 -9.15 -0.69
CA ARG A 72 2.27 -9.96 0.54
C ARG A 72 3.25 -11.11 0.34
N ARG A 73 3.19 -11.83 -0.79
CA ARG A 73 4.16 -12.89 -1.10
C ARG A 73 5.58 -12.32 -1.15
N ARG A 74 5.76 -11.20 -1.86
CA ARG A 74 7.07 -10.53 -2.00
C ARG A 74 7.59 -9.93 -0.70
N HIS A 75 6.70 -9.51 0.21
CA HIS A 75 7.05 -9.04 1.54
C HIS A 75 7.60 -10.18 2.41
N THR A 76 7.01 -11.38 2.32
CA THR A 76 7.56 -12.59 2.94
C THR A 76 8.94 -12.93 2.38
N GLU A 77 9.12 -12.83 1.05
CA GLU A 77 10.43 -13.05 0.42
C GLU A 77 11.47 -12.01 0.88
N LEU A 78 11.08 -10.74 1.05
CA LEU A 78 11.95 -9.71 1.64
C LEU A 78 12.37 -10.10 3.06
N HIS A 79 11.42 -10.50 3.92
CA HIS A 79 11.71 -10.94 5.29
C HIS A 79 12.67 -12.12 5.33
N ALA A 80 12.54 -13.06 4.39
CA ALA A 80 13.48 -14.16 4.26
C ALA A 80 14.87 -13.67 3.81
N ALA A 81 14.95 -12.70 2.90
CA ALA A 81 16.21 -12.15 2.39
C ALA A 81 16.97 -11.28 3.41
N ILE A 82 16.27 -10.53 4.27
CA ILE A 82 16.89 -9.70 5.31
C ILE A 82 17.26 -10.52 6.56
N LYS A 83 16.82 -11.78 6.65
CA LYS A 83 17.09 -12.64 7.81
C LYS A 83 18.59 -12.89 7.93
N GLY A 84 19.18 -12.38 9.01
CA GLY A 84 20.62 -12.50 9.28
C GLY A 84 21.47 -11.36 8.70
N GLU A 85 20.85 -10.36 8.07
CA GLU A 85 21.51 -9.10 7.77
C GLU A 85 21.63 -8.23 9.03
N PRO A 86 22.72 -7.44 9.17
CA PRO A 86 22.82 -6.44 10.23
C PRO A 86 21.66 -5.42 10.15
N PRO A 87 21.15 -4.92 11.29
CA PRO A 87 20.16 -3.85 11.30
C PRO A 87 20.67 -2.65 10.49
N HIS A 88 19.86 -2.19 9.54
CA HIS A 88 20.24 -1.09 8.66
C HIS A 88 18.98 -0.33 8.23
N SER A 89 18.99 1.01 8.38
CA SER A 89 17.81 1.86 8.16
C SER A 89 17.13 1.65 6.80
N ARG A 90 17.90 1.42 5.73
CA ARG A 90 17.34 1.11 4.40
C ARG A 90 16.48 -0.16 4.35
N LEU A 91 16.84 -1.19 5.12
CA LEU A 91 16.04 -2.42 5.21
C LEU A 91 14.71 -2.11 5.91
N ASP A 92 14.75 -1.30 6.98
CA ASP A 92 13.57 -0.85 7.70
C ASP A 92 12.66 0.04 6.83
N ASP A 93 13.25 0.95 6.04
CA ASP A 93 12.52 1.81 5.10
C ASP A 93 11.82 0.98 4.02
N ALA A 94 12.47 -0.06 3.50
CA ALA A 94 11.89 -0.97 2.53
C ALA A 94 10.73 -1.76 3.15
N ASP A 95 10.91 -2.31 4.35
CA ASP A 95 9.85 -3.00 5.09
C ASP A 95 8.64 -2.09 5.33
N ALA A 96 8.89 -0.85 5.77
CA ALA A 96 7.85 0.15 5.97
C ALA A 96 7.12 0.50 4.67
N ALA A 97 7.83 0.58 3.54
CA ALA A 97 7.21 0.83 2.23
C ALA A 97 6.28 -0.31 1.82
N PHE A 98 6.68 -1.58 2.03
CA PHE A 98 5.82 -2.74 1.79
C PHE A 98 4.55 -2.68 2.65
N ARG A 99 4.69 -2.42 3.96
CA ARG A 99 3.54 -2.32 4.87
C ARG A 99 2.55 -1.24 4.44
N ARG A 100 3.03 -0.03 4.14
CA ARG A 100 2.18 1.08 3.67
C ARG A 100 1.40 0.69 2.41
N LEU A 101 2.05 0.03 1.45
CA LEU A 101 1.41 -0.37 0.21
C LEU A 101 0.37 -1.47 0.43
N ILE A 102 0.67 -2.43 1.31
CA ILE A 102 -0.27 -3.47 1.76
C ILE A 102 -1.51 -2.83 2.38
N ASP A 103 -1.34 -1.86 3.28
CA ASP A 103 -2.45 -1.18 3.96
C ASP A 103 -3.30 -0.39 2.97
N GLN A 104 -2.67 0.33 2.05
CA GLN A 104 -3.37 1.08 1.00
C GLN A 104 -4.25 0.17 0.13
N LEU A 105 -3.70 -0.96 -0.33
CA LEU A 105 -4.44 -1.89 -1.19
C LEU A 105 -5.54 -2.66 -0.45
N GLN A 106 -5.37 -2.92 0.85
CA GLN A 106 -6.44 -3.48 1.67
C GLN A 106 -7.64 -2.54 1.71
N ILE A 107 -7.41 -1.24 1.92
CA ILE A 107 -8.48 -0.23 1.93
C ILE A 107 -9.19 -0.19 0.57
N VAL A 108 -8.44 -0.15 -0.53
CA VAL A 108 -9.02 -0.08 -1.89
C VAL A 108 -9.81 -1.34 -2.24
N SER A 109 -9.27 -2.52 -1.92
CA SER A 109 -9.93 -3.80 -2.17
C SER A 109 -11.20 -4.00 -1.34
N ALA A 110 -11.18 -3.60 -0.07
CA ALA A 110 -12.31 -3.74 0.84
C ALA A 110 -13.45 -2.74 0.61
N ARG A 111 -13.22 -1.69 -0.20
CA ARG A 111 -14.20 -0.64 -0.47
C ARG A 111 -15.27 -1.15 -1.43
N GLY A 112 -16.16 -2.01 -0.95
CA GLY A 112 -17.29 -2.54 -1.71
C GLY A 112 -18.24 -1.45 -2.22
N PRO A 113 -19.23 -1.79 -3.06
CA PRO A 113 -20.32 -0.86 -3.34
C PRO A 113 -20.94 -0.49 -2.00
N SER A 114 -20.87 0.80 -1.64
CA SER A 114 -21.66 1.33 -0.54
C SER A 114 -23.10 0.93 -0.83
N GLU A 115 -23.69 0.10 0.03
CA GLU A 115 -25.14 -0.11 0.04
C GLU A 115 -25.79 1.26 -0.12
N PRO A 116 -26.70 1.45 -1.11
CA PRO A 116 -27.47 2.68 -1.14
C PRO A 116 -28.11 2.84 0.24
N PRO A 117 -28.10 4.05 0.84
CA PRO A 117 -28.82 4.27 2.09
C PRO A 117 -30.23 3.72 1.91
N PRO A 118 -30.81 3.02 2.90
CA PRO A 118 -32.13 2.44 2.76
C PRO A 118 -33.04 3.56 2.25
N THR A 119 -33.56 3.37 1.03
CA THR A 119 -34.56 4.25 0.45
C THR A 119 -35.63 4.36 1.52
N GLN A 120 -35.66 5.49 2.23
CA GLN A 120 -36.80 5.82 3.05
C GLN A 120 -37.94 5.89 2.03
N ALA A 121 -38.70 4.80 1.97
CA ALA A 121 -39.91 4.73 1.19
C ALA A 121 -40.68 5.98 1.57
N ALA A 122 -40.81 6.90 0.62
CA ALA A 122 -41.60 8.10 0.76
C ALA A 122 -42.94 7.63 1.29
N THR A 123 -43.12 7.81 2.60
CA THR A 123 -44.36 7.53 3.27
C THR A 123 -45.20 8.71 2.85
N TRP A 124 -45.83 8.57 1.68
CA TRP A 124 -46.91 9.43 1.25
C TRP A 124 -47.99 9.27 2.31
N GLY A 125 -47.86 10.06 3.37
CA GLY A 125 -48.92 10.33 4.31
C GLY A 125 -50.05 10.94 3.50
N VAL A 126 -50.99 10.08 3.12
CA VAL A 126 -52.32 10.46 2.71
C VAL A 126 -52.91 11.25 3.87
N HIS A 127 -52.81 12.58 3.79
CA HIS A 127 -53.66 13.46 4.57
C HIS A 127 -54.93 13.67 3.74
N GLN A 128 -55.90 12.78 3.97
CA GLN A 128 -57.31 13.07 3.70
C GLN A 128 -57.71 14.25 4.58
N GLN A 129 -57.66 15.45 4.03
CA GLN A 129 -58.64 16.47 4.35
C GLN A 129 -59.71 16.35 3.27
N ASP A 130 -60.92 15.99 3.66
CA ASP A 130 -62.12 16.71 3.22
C ASP A 130 -63.37 16.21 3.96
N GLU A 131 -64.04 17.18 4.57
CA GLU A 131 -65.49 17.32 4.68
C GLU A 131 -66.29 16.27 5.48
N GLN A 132 -66.61 16.62 6.73
CA GLN A 132 -67.96 16.34 7.26
C GLN A 132 -68.59 17.60 7.84
N ASN A 133 -69.68 17.97 7.18
CA ASN A 133 -70.71 18.93 7.55
C ASN A 133 -71.61 18.36 8.65
#